data_AF-A0A959HT66-F1
#
_entry.id   AF-A0A959HT66-F1
#
_cell.length_a   1.000
_cell.length_b   1.000
_cell.length_c   1.000
_cell.angle_alpha   90.00
_cell.angle_beta   90.00
_cell.angle_gamma   90.00
#
_symmetry.space_group_name_H-M   'P 1'
#
loop_
_entity.id
_entity.type
_entity.pdbx_description
1 polymer ?
#
loop_
_entity_poly.entity_id
_entity_poly.type
_entity_poly.pdbx_seq_one_letter_code
_entity_poly.pdbx_strand_id
1 'polypeptide(L)'
;MKKIVGLLFTFVLAASAVFVLTSVSENPQHTELSKAALKEIENRKINYKKKKLEECYINALNNVARMVDSALLEQALFIGADTLSRPDRPDRPEAETFTSNIENLPIKPWLKKNDFISPFQKKDTFAVDSIKNKDSLLHIRKNSNRK
;
A
#
# COMPACT_ATOMS: atom_id res chain seq x y z
N MET A 1 -16.55 -40.79 52.27
CA MET A 1 -16.61 -39.47 51.59
C MET A 1 -15.99 -39.48 50.19
N LYS A 2 -14.74 -39.94 50.00
CA LYS A 2 -14.07 -39.95 48.67
C LYS A 2 -14.86 -40.64 47.53
N LYS A 3 -15.56 -41.75 47.83
CA LYS A 3 -16.38 -42.48 46.84
C LYS A 3 -17.62 -41.71 46.38
N ILE A 4 -18.22 -40.89 47.25
CA ILE A 4 -19.42 -40.09 46.93
C ILE A 4 -19.02 -38.89 46.05
N VAL A 5 -17.87 -38.26 46.36
CA VAL A 5 -17.32 -37.16 45.55
C VAL A 5 -16.94 -37.65 44.15
N GLY A 6 -16.34 -38.84 44.02
CA GLY A 6 -16.04 -39.44 42.72
C GLY A 6 -17.29 -39.70 41.89
N LEU A 7 -18.37 -40.21 42.51
CA LEU A 7 -19.63 -40.50 41.82
C LEU A 7 -20.34 -39.22 41.34
N LEU A 8 -20.33 -38.15 42.15
CA LEU A 8 -20.87 -36.85 41.74
C LEU A 8 -20.08 -36.25 40.58
N PHE A 9 -18.75 -36.36 40.61
CA PHE A 9 -17.89 -35.84 39.53
C PHE A 9 -18.14 -36.57 38.20
N THR A 10 -18.35 -37.88 38.23
CA THR A 10 -18.70 -38.65 37.03
C THR A 10 -20.08 -38.30 36.47
N PHE A 11 -21.06 -38.00 37.34
CA PHE A 11 -22.39 -37.56 36.91
C PHE A 11 -22.35 -36.17 36.25
N VAL A 12 -21.57 -35.23 36.80
CA VAL A 12 -21.41 -33.89 36.21
C VAL A 12 -20.71 -33.97 34.85
N LEU A 13 -19.66 -34.80 34.73
CA LEU A 13 -18.98 -35.04 33.46
C LEU A 13 -19.93 -35.64 32.41
N ALA A 14 -20.70 -36.65 32.79
CA ALA A 14 -21.68 -37.27 31.88
C ALA A 14 -22.79 -36.30 31.46
N ALA A 15 -23.32 -35.49 32.38
CA ALA A 15 -24.33 -34.49 32.08
C ALA A 15 -23.80 -33.40 31.12
N SER A 16 -22.56 -32.95 31.33
CA SER A 16 -21.92 -31.98 30.43
C SER A 16 -21.69 -32.53 29.02
N ALA A 17 -21.32 -33.81 28.89
CA ALA A 17 -21.13 -34.47 27.61
C ALA A 17 -22.45 -34.59 26.83
N VAL A 18 -23.55 -34.94 27.51
CA VAL A 18 -24.88 -34.98 26.89
C VAL A 18 -25.31 -33.59 26.43
N PHE A 19 -25.07 -32.55 27.23
CA PHE A 19 -25.44 -31.18 26.88
C PHE A 19 -24.69 -30.66 25.64
N VAL A 20 -23.39 -30.98 25.51
CA VAL A 20 -22.60 -30.64 24.33
C VAL A 20 -23.11 -31.39 23.10
N LEU A 21 -23.45 -32.68 23.22
CA LEU A 21 -24.03 -33.45 22.11
C LEU A 21 -25.39 -32.91 21.65
N THR A 22 -26.25 -32.45 22.56
CA THR A 22 -27.56 -31.89 22.18
C THR A 22 -27.47 -30.49 21.58
N SER A 23 -26.46 -29.70 21.96
CA SER A 23 -26.25 -28.34 21.42
C SER A 23 -25.78 -28.30 19.97
N VAL A 24 -25.22 -29.41 19.46
CA VAL A 24 -24.79 -29.55 18.05
C VAL A 24 -25.97 -29.97 17.15
N SER A 25 -27.11 -30.34 17.73
CA SER A 25 -28.30 -30.79 17.01
C SER A 25 -29.27 -29.64 16.63
N GLU A 26 -28.89 -28.38 16.78
CA GLU A 26 -29.59 -27.29 16.09
C GLU A 26 -29.18 -27.32 14.61
N ASN A 27 -29.97 -28.08 13.84
CA ASN A 27 -29.96 -28.01 12.38
C ASN A 27 -29.98 -26.53 11.99
N PRO A 28 -28.98 -26.03 11.22
CA PRO A 28 -29.07 -24.67 10.71
C PRO A 28 -30.38 -24.61 9.94
N GLN A 29 -31.30 -23.75 10.39
CA GLN A 29 -32.59 -23.57 9.75
C GLN A 29 -32.31 -23.25 8.29
N HIS A 30 -32.51 -24.23 7.42
CA HIS A 30 -32.50 -24.04 5.98
C HIS A 30 -33.73 -23.21 5.67
N THR A 31 -33.58 -21.88 5.76
CA THR A 31 -34.60 -20.96 5.25
C THR A 31 -34.65 -21.19 3.75
N GLU A 32 -35.69 -21.86 3.27
CA GLU A 32 -35.93 -22.00 1.85
C GLU A 32 -36.09 -20.59 1.25
N LEU A 33 -35.02 -20.12 0.61
CA LEU A 33 -35.02 -18.84 -0.08
C LEU A 33 -36.07 -18.89 -1.19
N SER A 34 -36.82 -17.80 -1.33
CA SER A 34 -37.80 -17.68 -2.40
C SER A 34 -37.13 -17.92 -3.77
N LYS A 35 -37.87 -18.50 -4.72
CA LYS A 35 -37.35 -18.75 -6.09
C LYS A 35 -36.80 -17.49 -6.76
N ALA A 36 -37.33 -16.31 -6.41
CA ALA A 36 -36.83 -15.02 -6.86
C ALA A 36 -35.45 -14.70 -6.26
N ALA A 37 -35.27 -14.92 -4.96
CA ALA A 37 -33.99 -14.71 -4.28
C ALA A 37 -32.90 -15.66 -4.82
N LEU A 38 -33.24 -16.92 -5.10
CA LEU A 38 -32.30 -17.88 -5.70
C LEU A 38 -31.83 -17.44 -7.11
N LYS A 39 -32.76 -16.97 -7.96
CA LYS A 39 -32.42 -16.43 -9.29
C LYS A 39 -31.53 -15.19 -9.20
N GLU A 40 -31.81 -14.31 -8.24
CA GLU A 40 -30.99 -13.11 -8.03
C GLU A 40 -29.57 -13.48 -7.56
N ILE A 41 -29.44 -14.42 -6.63
CA ILE A 41 -28.15 -14.93 -6.16
C ILE A 41 -27.35 -15.54 -7.31
N GLU A 42 -28.01 -16.32 -8.17
CA GLU A 42 -27.38 -16.94 -9.34
C GLU A 42 -26.91 -15.88 -10.35
N ASN A 43 -27.72 -14.88 -10.65
CA ASN A 43 -27.33 -13.75 -11.50
C ASN A 43 -26.14 -12.97 -10.92
N ARG A 44 -26.15 -12.71 -9.61
CA ARG A 44 -25.03 -12.04 -8.92
C ARG A 44 -23.74 -12.87 -9.02
N LYS A 45 -23.84 -14.20 -8.87
CA LYS A 45 -22.72 -15.13 -9.00
C LYS A 45 -22.13 -15.10 -10.42
N ILE A 46 -22.96 -15.14 -11.45
CA ILE A 46 -22.53 -15.10 -12.85
C ILE A 46 -21.83 -13.77 -13.15
N ASN A 47 -22.43 -12.65 -12.74
CA ASN A 47 -21.87 -11.32 -12.95
C ASN A 47 -20.53 -11.14 -12.22
N TYR A 48 -20.43 -11.61 -10.98
CA TYR A 48 -19.19 -11.57 -10.22
C TYR A 48 -18.08 -12.39 -10.89
N LYS A 49 -18.41 -13.60 -11.37
CA LYS A 49 -17.47 -14.45 -12.10
C LYS A 49 -16.95 -13.75 -13.35
N LYS A 50 -17.84 -13.17 -14.15
CA LYS A 50 -17.46 -12.44 -15.38
C LYS A 50 -16.52 -11.28 -15.06
N LYS A 51 -16.90 -10.43 -14.10
CA LYS A 51 -16.08 -9.29 -13.67
C LYS A 51 -14.69 -9.73 -13.18
N LYS A 52 -14.62 -10.81 -12.39
CA LYS A 52 -13.34 -11.32 -11.89
C LYS A 52 -12.44 -11.90 -12.96
N LEU A 53 -13.01 -12.54 -13.98
CA LEU A 53 -12.24 -13.02 -15.13
C LEU A 53 -11.67 -11.85 -15.95
N GLU A 54 -12.45 -10.81 -16.19
CA GLU A 54 -11.99 -9.59 -16.88
C GLU A 54 -10.87 -8.90 -16.09
N GLU A 55 -11.02 -8.72 -14.78
CA GLU A 55 -9.98 -8.17 -13.91
C GLU A 55 -8.69 -9.01 -13.95
N CYS A 56 -8.82 -10.34 -13.92
CA CYS A 56 -7.68 -11.26 -13.99
C CYS A 56 -6.93 -11.09 -15.32
N TYR A 57 -7.66 -11.02 -16.43
CA TYR A 57 -7.08 -10.85 -17.77
C TYR A 57 -6.34 -9.53 -17.92
N ILE A 58 -6.94 -8.43 -17.46
CA ILE A 58 -6.31 -7.09 -17.48
C ILE A 58 -5.04 -7.09 -16.62
N ASN A 59 -5.08 -7.67 -15.43
CA ASN A 59 -3.91 -7.75 -14.56
C ASN A 59 -2.79 -8.60 -15.17
N ALA A 60 -3.13 -9.73 -15.79
CA ALA A 60 -2.17 -10.58 -16.48
C ALA A 60 -1.49 -9.82 -17.63
N LEU A 61 -2.28 -9.14 -18.48
CA LEU A 61 -1.74 -8.32 -19.56
C LEU A 61 -0.82 -7.20 -19.05
N ASN A 62 -1.23 -6.49 -18.00
CA ASN A 62 -0.42 -5.43 -17.40
C ASN A 62 0.91 -5.96 -16.83
N ASN A 63 0.89 -7.15 -16.22
CA ASN A 63 2.11 -7.77 -15.72
C ASN A 63 3.03 -8.21 -16.85
N VAL A 64 2.49 -8.79 -17.91
CA VAL A 64 3.26 -9.16 -19.11
C VAL A 64 3.87 -7.91 -19.75
N ALA A 65 3.10 -6.83 -19.91
CA ALA A 65 3.60 -5.56 -20.46
C ALA A 65 4.75 -5.01 -19.61
N ARG A 66 4.61 -4.98 -18.28
CA ARG A 66 5.69 -4.56 -17.36
C ARG A 66 6.94 -5.43 -17.48
N MET A 67 6.78 -6.75 -17.62
CA MET A 67 7.91 -7.66 -17.81
C MET A 67 8.63 -7.38 -19.12
N VAL A 68 7.89 -7.19 -20.21
CA VAL A 68 8.46 -6.83 -21.52
C VAL A 68 9.18 -5.50 -21.45
N ASP A 69 8.58 -4.47 -20.86
CA ASP A 69 9.22 -3.16 -20.68
C ASP A 69 10.50 -3.26 -19.86
N SER A 70 10.50 -4.04 -18.76
CA SER A 70 11.71 -4.25 -17.97
C SER A 70 12.80 -4.97 -18.76
N ALA A 71 12.46 -5.97 -19.56
CA ALA A 71 13.41 -6.68 -20.40
C ALA A 71 13.98 -5.78 -21.51
N LEU A 72 13.14 -4.92 -22.10
CA LEU A 72 13.58 -3.93 -23.10
C LEU A 72 14.51 -2.88 -22.49
N LEU A 73 14.24 -2.42 -21.27
CA LEU A 73 15.12 -1.49 -20.55
C LEU A 73 16.47 -2.15 -20.23
N GLU A 74 16.48 -3.39 -19.76
CA GLU A 74 17.72 -4.14 -19.56
C GLU A 74 18.48 -4.29 -20.87
N GLN A 75 17.81 -4.68 -21.96
CA GLN A 75 18.44 -4.76 -23.28
C GLN A 75 19.00 -3.40 -23.71
N ALA A 76 18.28 -2.29 -23.54
CA ALA A 76 18.79 -0.97 -23.87
C ALA A 76 20.03 -0.57 -23.04
N LEU A 77 20.06 -0.93 -21.76
CA LEU A 77 21.21 -0.71 -20.88
C LEU A 77 22.40 -1.60 -21.23
N PHE A 78 22.18 -2.88 -21.52
CA PHE A 78 23.25 -3.86 -21.81
C PHE A 78 23.78 -3.78 -23.26
N ILE A 79 22.92 -3.46 -24.23
CA ILE A 79 23.30 -3.30 -25.65
C ILE A 79 24.08 -1.99 -25.86
N GLY A 80 24.17 -1.14 -24.83
CA GLY A 80 25.17 -0.05 -24.84
C GLY A 80 24.80 1.11 -25.74
N ALA A 81 23.51 1.43 -25.88
CA ALA A 81 23.11 2.69 -26.50
C ALA A 81 23.74 3.90 -25.79
N ASP A 82 24.00 3.78 -24.48
CA ASP A 82 24.64 4.83 -23.64
C ASP A 82 26.18 4.68 -23.52
N THR A 83 26.78 3.64 -24.12
CA THR A 83 28.24 3.40 -24.13
C THR A 83 28.90 3.56 -25.50
N LEU A 84 28.14 3.62 -26.59
CA LEU A 84 28.71 3.66 -27.95
C LEU A 84 29.19 5.03 -28.45
N SER A 85 28.99 6.13 -27.72
CA SER A 85 29.64 7.43 -28.03
C SER A 85 29.30 8.49 -26.99
N ARG A 86 29.53 8.23 -25.70
CA ARG A 86 29.40 9.31 -24.73
C ARG A 86 30.53 10.31 -25.03
N PRO A 87 30.25 11.55 -25.47
CA PRO A 87 31.31 12.53 -25.65
C PRO A 87 31.98 12.74 -24.30
N ASP A 88 33.29 12.97 -24.33
CA ASP A 88 34.04 13.26 -23.11
C ASP A 88 33.33 14.38 -22.35
N ARG A 89 33.25 14.22 -21.03
CA ARG A 89 32.68 15.27 -20.19
C ARG A 89 33.47 16.54 -20.47
N PRO A 90 32.80 17.68 -20.72
CA PRO A 90 33.51 18.92 -20.94
C PRO A 90 34.42 19.20 -19.75
N ASP A 91 35.64 19.64 -20.03
CA ASP A 91 36.58 19.99 -18.98
C ASP A 91 35.95 21.02 -18.06
N ARG A 92 36.07 20.76 -16.76
CA ARG A 92 35.60 21.70 -15.75
C ARG A 92 36.40 22.99 -15.97
N PRO A 93 35.75 24.15 -16.16
CA PRO A 93 36.49 25.40 -16.29
C PRO A 93 37.37 25.58 -15.06
N GLU A 94 38.61 25.99 -15.28
CA GLU A 94 39.57 26.26 -14.21
C GLU A 94 38.92 27.24 -13.24
N ALA A 95 38.74 26.82 -11.99
CA ALA A 95 38.24 27.71 -10.97
C ALA A 95 39.33 28.76 -10.74
N GLU A 96 39.05 30.02 -11.08
CA GLU A 96 39.89 31.14 -10.68
C GLU A 96 40.12 31.02 -9.17
N THR A 97 41.35 30.73 -8.78
CA THR A 97 41.75 30.79 -7.38
C THR A 97 41.77 32.27 -7.03
N PHE A 98 40.64 32.79 -6.58
CA PHE A 98 40.57 34.12 -5.99
C PHE A 98 41.58 34.12 -4.84
N THR A 99 42.72 34.79 -5.04
CA THR A 99 43.61 35.22 -3.98
C THR A 99 42.85 36.27 -3.20
N SER A 100 41.99 35.77 -2.32
CA SER A 100 41.16 36.61 -1.49
C SER A 100 42.09 37.40 -0.56
N ASN A 101 42.38 38.65 -0.91
CA ASN A 101 42.76 39.67 0.07
C ASN A 101 41.49 39.96 0.87
N ILE A 102 41.16 39.03 1.78
CA ILE A 102 39.94 39.03 2.62
C ILE A 102 39.90 40.26 3.55
N GLU A 103 41.02 40.97 3.71
CA GLU A 103 41.20 41.99 4.74
C GLU A 103 40.44 43.30 4.48
N ASN A 104 39.97 43.58 3.25
CA ASN A 104 39.36 44.88 2.92
C ASN A 104 37.96 44.81 2.28
N LEU A 105 37.20 43.74 2.51
CA LEU A 105 35.77 43.73 2.18
C LEU A 105 34.97 44.36 3.34
N PRO A 106 34.24 45.48 3.15
CA PRO A 106 33.34 45.99 4.18
C PRO A 106 32.19 44.99 4.36
N ILE A 107 32.30 44.13 5.38
CA ILE A 107 31.25 43.21 5.79
C ILE A 107 30.09 44.05 6.33
N LYS A 108 29.11 44.35 5.48
CA LYS A 108 27.79 44.81 5.93
C LYS A 108 27.12 43.64 6.68
N PRO A 109 26.67 43.79 7.93
CA PRO A 109 26.11 42.68 8.70
C PRO A 109 24.63 42.52 8.36
N TRP A 110 24.30 41.99 7.18
CA TRP A 110 22.89 41.97 6.72
C TRP A 110 22.40 40.57 6.33
N LEU A 111 22.84 39.54 7.06
CA LEU A 111 22.04 38.35 7.30
C LEU A 111 22.32 37.85 8.72
N LYS A 112 21.30 37.80 9.58
CA LYS A 112 21.41 37.08 10.85
C LYS A 112 21.49 35.58 10.52
N LYS A 113 22.16 34.79 11.37
CA LYS A 113 22.25 33.32 11.22
C LYS A 113 20.89 32.62 11.02
N ASN A 114 19.80 33.29 11.39
CA ASN A 114 18.43 32.78 11.31
C ASN A 114 17.75 33.08 9.96
N ASP A 115 18.35 33.93 9.13
CA ASP A 115 17.76 34.37 7.86
C ASP A 115 18.13 33.42 6.71
N PHE A 116 19.16 32.59 6.87
CA PHE A 116 19.55 31.58 5.90
C PHE A 116 18.93 30.23 6.25
N ILE A 117 17.66 30.06 5.90
CA ILE A 117 16.99 28.76 5.90
C ILE A 117 17.13 28.20 4.50
N SER A 118 18.13 27.33 4.26
CA SER A 118 18.23 26.69 2.95
C SER A 118 16.98 25.81 2.73
N PRO A 119 16.35 25.84 1.53
CA PRO A 119 15.18 25.01 1.23
C PRO A 119 15.49 23.51 1.33
N PHE A 120 16.76 23.14 1.25
CA PHE A 120 17.25 21.77 1.21
C PHE A 120 17.72 21.24 2.58
N GLN A 121 17.78 22.09 3.61
CA GLN A 121 18.14 21.69 4.98
C GLN A 121 16.94 21.33 5.85
N LYS A 122 15.71 21.68 5.44
CA LYS A 122 14.50 21.17 6.09
C LYS A 122 14.27 19.73 5.63
N LYS A 123 14.92 18.78 6.31
CA LYS A 123 14.70 17.33 6.12
C LYS A 123 13.24 16.90 6.37
N ASP A 124 12.40 17.78 6.92
CA ASP A 124 11.03 17.44 7.33
C ASP A 124 9.92 18.12 6.52
N THR A 125 10.21 19.04 5.58
CA THR A 125 9.14 19.69 4.79
C THR A 125 8.49 18.77 3.76
N PHE A 126 9.22 17.77 3.23
CA PHE A 126 8.63 16.79 2.32
C PHE A 126 7.61 15.87 2.99
N ALA A 127 7.78 15.59 4.29
CA ALA A 127 6.83 14.76 5.03
C ALA A 127 5.51 15.49 5.28
N VAL A 128 5.55 16.79 5.61
CA VAL A 128 4.34 17.59 5.89
C VAL A 128 3.50 17.81 4.63
N ASP A 129 4.14 18.01 3.48
CA ASP A 129 3.42 18.17 2.21
C ASP A 129 2.79 16.84 1.73
N SER A 130 3.38 15.69 2.08
CA SER A 130 2.79 14.38 1.80
C SER A 130 1.54 14.07 2.64
N ILE A 131 1.44 14.63 3.86
CA ILE A 131 0.28 14.45 4.75
C ILE A 131 -0.88 15.34 4.29
N LYS A 132 -0.61 16.59 3.91
CA LYS A 132 -1.63 17.51 3.37
C LYS A 132 -2.32 16.98 2.11
N ASN A 133 -1.59 16.26 1.26
CA ASN A 133 -2.18 15.65 0.05
C ASN A 133 -3.05 14.41 0.34
N LYS A 134 -2.89 13.73 1.48
CA LYS A 134 -3.75 12.59 1.85
C LYS A 134 -5.10 13.06 2.39
N ASP A 135 -5.12 14.17 3.12
CA ASP A 135 -6.36 14.73 3.68
C ASP A 135 -7.26 15.34 2.60
N SER A 136 -6.67 15.94 1.55
CA SER A 136 -7.43 16.45 0.39
C SER A 136 -8.08 15.33 -0.43
N LEU A 137 -7.39 14.19 -0.61
CA LEU A 137 -7.96 13.01 -1.29
C LEU A 137 -9.08 12.33 -0.49
N LEU A 138 -9.01 12.35 0.85
CA LEU A 138 -10.08 11.80 1.70
C LEU A 138 -11.37 12.63 1.61
N HIS A 139 -11.28 13.95 1.45
CA HIS A 139 -12.44 14.82 1.26
C HIS A 139 -13.11 14.61 -0.11
N ILE A 140 -12.32 14.40 -1.17
CA ILE A 140 -12.86 14.08 -2.52
C ILE A 140 -13.58 12.72 -2.50
N ARG A 141 -13.03 11.72 -1.81
CA ARG A 141 -13.62 10.37 -1.72
C ARG A 141 -14.94 10.33 -0.94
N LYS A 142 -15.11 11.18 0.08
CA LYS A 142 -16.38 11.28 0.85
C LYS A 142 -17.51 11.95 0.04
N ASN A 143 -17.19 12.88 -0.84
CA ASN A 143 -18.19 13.56 -1.68
C ASN A 143 -18.59 12.73 -2.91
N SER A 144 -17.73 11.81 -3.38
CA SER A 144 -18.07 10.89 -4.47
C SER A 144 -19.04 9.76 -4.07
N ASN A 145 -19.14 9.43 -2.78
CA ASN A 145 -20.04 8.37 -2.28
C ASN A 145 -21.40 8.91 -1.80
N ARG A 146 -21.71 10.19 -2.04
CA ARG A 146 -22.99 10.84 -1.68
C ARG A 146 -23.84 11.23 -2.90
N LYS A 147 -23.57 10.67 -4.08
CA LYS A 147 -24.42 10.77 -5.26
C LYS A 147 -24.96 9.41 -5.63
#